data_AF-A0A2V8P7C7-F1
#
_entry.id   AF-A0A2V8P7C7-F1
#
_cell.length_a   1.000
_cell.length_b   1.000
_cell.length_c   1.000
_cell.angle_alpha   90.00
_cell.angle_beta   90.00
_cell.angle_gamma   90.00
#
_symmetry.space_group_name_H-M   'P 1'
#
loop_
_entity.id
_entity.type
_entity.pdbx_description
1 polymer ?
#
loop_
_entity_poly.entity_id
_entity_poly.type
_entity_poly.pdbx_seq_one_letter_code
_entity_poly.pdbx_strand_id
1 'polypeptide(L)'
;MKLRMPELPPATLLAALGSYNLLPAIVFLPTRRRCDEAASEAALSRRATADERREARRDFMRSTVSQHPEIRAHRHWDTIIRSGVASHHAGHMPAWKLVIEKLMSAGLLDAIFATTTVAAGVDFPARTVVVTCADRRSASGWQSLTASELQQMTGRAGRRGKDRVGFIVAAPGPHQNPQSITELLRAPPDDLESRFRATYTSLLNLLDAFGSFAQVRRIAEQSFAHRNLLPRIHELQSLRDENEKHISEALEHARIKVPVSAVRGLERLASAR
;
A
#
# COMPACT_ATOMS: atom_id res chain seq x y z
N MET A 1 9.83 -26.37 -3.06
CA MET A 1 10.85 -26.06 -2.04
C MET A 1 11.12 -24.56 -2.09
N LYS A 2 10.73 -23.77 -1.07
CA LYS A 2 11.03 -22.32 -1.06
C LYS A 2 12.54 -22.16 -0.87
N LEU A 3 13.28 -21.80 -1.92
CA LEU A 3 14.70 -21.47 -1.79
C LEU A 3 14.81 -20.26 -0.86
N ARG A 4 15.34 -20.46 0.35
CA ARG A 4 15.76 -19.35 1.22
C ARG A 4 17.11 -18.87 0.70
N MET A 5 17.08 -17.87 -0.18
CA MET A 5 18.31 -17.17 -0.55
C MET A 5 18.69 -16.20 0.58
N PRO A 6 19.98 -16.09 0.92
CA PRO A 6 20.43 -15.07 1.87
C PRO A 6 20.11 -13.68 1.32
N GLU A 7 19.73 -12.77 2.21
CA GLU A 7 19.52 -11.37 1.83
C GLU A 7 20.85 -10.77 1.36
N LEU A 8 20.84 -10.12 0.20
CA LEU A 8 22.03 -9.45 -0.30
C LEU A 8 22.33 -8.23 0.59
N PRO A 9 23.55 -8.08 1.13
CA PRO A 9 23.89 -6.94 1.96
C PRO A 9 23.64 -5.62 1.21
N PRO A 10 23.05 -4.59 1.85
CA PRO A 10 22.70 -3.33 1.19
C PRO A 10 23.88 -2.67 0.47
N ALA A 11 25.07 -2.71 1.07
CA ALA A 11 26.28 -2.16 0.47
C ALA A 11 26.66 -2.87 -0.84
N THR A 12 26.62 -4.20 -0.85
CA THR A 12 26.89 -5.03 -2.03
C THR A 12 25.87 -4.80 -3.12
N LEU A 13 24.58 -4.71 -2.76
CA LEU A 13 23.51 -4.36 -3.69
C LEU A 13 23.78 -3.02 -4.37
N LEU A 14 24.06 -1.97 -3.58
CA LEU A 14 24.30 -0.63 -4.13
C LEU A 14 25.58 -0.54 -4.95
N ALA A 15 26.63 -1.30 -4.59
CA ALA A 15 27.85 -1.38 -5.38
C ALA A 15 27.59 -2.03 -6.74
N ALA A 16 26.84 -3.14 -6.78
CA ALA A 16 26.44 -3.80 -8.02
C ALA A 16 25.56 -2.88 -8.89
N LEU A 17 24.55 -2.24 -8.32
CA LEU A 17 23.73 -1.27 -9.06
C LEU A 17 24.58 -0.12 -9.60
N GLY A 18 25.55 0.37 -8.81
CA GLY A 18 26.50 1.39 -9.22
C GLY A 18 27.34 0.99 -10.43
N SER A 19 27.89 -0.23 -10.45
CA SER A 19 28.74 -0.70 -11.56
C SER A 19 27.99 -0.83 -12.89
N TYR A 20 26.66 -1.02 -12.84
CA TYR A 20 25.79 -1.03 -14.03
C TYR A 20 25.12 0.32 -14.31
N ASN A 21 25.51 1.40 -13.61
CA ASN A 21 24.90 2.72 -13.73
C ASN A 21 23.37 2.70 -13.48
N LEU A 22 22.92 1.90 -12.51
CA LEU A 22 21.50 1.73 -12.19
C LEU A 22 21.02 2.61 -11.03
N LEU A 23 21.87 3.52 -10.53
CA LEU A 23 21.52 4.49 -9.50
C LEU A 23 20.91 5.77 -10.10
N PRO A 24 20.03 6.48 -9.38
CA PRO A 24 19.59 6.19 -8.03
C PRO A 24 18.52 5.09 -7.96
N ALA A 25 18.40 4.41 -6.83
CA ALA A 25 17.49 3.28 -6.64
C ALA A 25 16.54 3.42 -5.44
N ILE A 26 15.31 2.92 -5.58
CA ILE A 26 14.40 2.70 -4.44
C ILE A 26 14.43 1.22 -4.11
N VAL A 27 14.83 0.88 -2.89
CA VAL A 27 14.87 -0.49 -2.39
C VAL A 27 13.70 -0.69 -1.45
N PHE A 28 12.71 -1.48 -1.86
CA PHE A 28 11.54 -1.74 -1.05
C PHE A 28 11.78 -2.88 -0.07
N LEU A 29 11.61 -2.59 1.21
CA LEU A 29 11.80 -3.52 2.33
C LEU A 29 10.50 -3.67 3.13
N PRO A 30 10.24 -4.83 3.75
CA PRO A 30 8.92 -5.13 4.29
C PRO A 30 8.59 -4.40 5.61
N THR A 31 9.59 -3.90 6.34
CA THR A 31 9.38 -3.29 7.66
C THR A 31 10.16 -1.99 7.81
N ARG A 32 9.63 -1.10 8.68
CA ARG A 32 10.26 0.18 9.02
C ARG A 32 11.65 -0.02 9.60
N ARG A 33 11.76 -0.93 10.56
CA ARG A 33 13.01 -1.31 11.22
C ARG A 33 14.07 -1.75 10.21
N ARG A 34 13.72 -2.63 9.27
CA ARG A 34 14.68 -3.09 8.26
C ARG A 34 15.14 -1.96 7.34
N CYS A 35 14.29 -0.98 7.03
CA CYS A 35 14.70 0.19 6.25
C CYS A 35 15.78 1.01 6.96
N ASP A 36 15.61 1.25 8.27
CA ASP A 36 16.58 1.99 9.09
C ASP A 36 17.91 1.24 9.26
N GLU A 37 17.83 -0.07 9.50
CA GLU A 37 19.00 -0.96 9.58
C GLU A 37 19.76 -0.97 8.25
N ALA A 38 19.06 -1.16 7.12
CA ALA A 38 19.67 -1.21 5.79
C ALA A 38 20.35 0.12 5.42
N ALA A 39 19.73 1.27 5.75
CA ALA A 39 20.34 2.57 5.55
C ALA A 39 21.62 2.74 6.38
N SER A 40 21.62 2.28 7.62
CA SER A 40 22.77 2.35 8.51
C SER A 40 23.91 1.43 8.04
N GLU A 41 23.60 0.18 7.69
CA GLU A 41 24.55 -0.80 7.12
C GLU A 41 25.20 -0.28 5.83
N ALA A 42 24.39 0.27 4.93
CA ALA A 42 24.87 0.85 3.68
C ALA A 42 25.80 2.05 3.95
N ALA A 43 25.48 2.88 4.94
CA ALA A 43 26.28 4.06 5.28
C ALA A 43 27.62 3.72 5.94
N LEU A 44 27.73 2.62 6.69
CA LEU A 44 29.00 2.17 7.27
C LEU A 44 29.99 1.70 6.19
N SER A 45 29.46 1.07 5.14
CA SER A 45 30.28 0.47 4.08
C SER A 45 30.62 1.46 2.96
N ARG A 46 29.80 2.51 2.78
CA ARG A 46 30.05 3.58 1.80
C ARG A 46 30.80 4.73 2.43
N ARG A 47 32.08 4.89 2.10
CA ARG A 47 32.73 6.21 2.17
C ARG A 47 32.32 6.96 0.90
N ALA A 48 31.60 8.08 1.02
CA ALA A 48 31.30 8.89 -0.15
C ALA A 48 32.62 9.30 -0.82
N THR A 49 32.81 8.82 -2.05
CA THR A 49 34.01 9.02 -2.87
C THR A 49 34.07 10.42 -3.52
N ALA A 50 33.11 11.31 -3.24
CA ALA A 50 33.12 12.69 -3.72
C ALA A 50 32.79 13.68 -2.60
N ASP A 51 33.75 14.54 -2.27
CA ASP A 51 33.62 15.59 -1.25
C ASP A 51 32.47 16.57 -1.58
N GLU A 52 32.24 16.87 -2.86
CA GLU A 52 31.25 17.87 -3.29
C GLU A 52 29.79 17.47 -3.00
N ARG A 53 29.37 16.25 -3.37
CA ARG A 53 27.98 15.79 -3.07
C ARG A 53 27.73 15.69 -1.57
N ARG A 54 28.77 15.38 -0.78
CA ARG A 54 28.69 15.36 0.67
C ARG A 54 28.49 16.77 1.23
N GLU A 55 29.23 17.76 0.73
CA GLU A 55 29.05 19.15 1.13
C GLU A 55 27.67 19.68 0.73
N ALA A 56 27.25 19.44 -0.52
CA ALA A 56 25.93 19.83 -0.99
C ALA A 56 24.79 19.23 -0.12
N ARG A 57 24.92 17.96 0.29
CA ARG A 57 24.00 17.37 1.27
C ARG A 57 24.05 18.08 2.61
N ARG A 58 25.25 18.34 3.14
CA ARG A 58 25.41 19.03 4.43
C ARG A 58 24.77 20.42 4.42
N ASP A 59 24.96 21.17 3.35
CA ASP A 59 24.41 22.52 3.20
C ASP A 59 22.90 22.50 3.02
N PHE A 60 22.38 21.57 2.22
CA PHE A 60 20.94 21.33 2.12
C PHE A 60 20.33 21.01 3.50
N MET A 61 20.95 20.08 4.23
CA MET A 61 20.49 19.68 5.56
C MET A 61 20.55 20.86 6.55
N ARG A 62 21.64 21.64 6.57
CA ARG A 62 21.78 22.85 7.41
C ARG A 62 20.71 23.90 7.08
N SER A 63 20.46 24.15 5.80
CA SER A 63 19.42 25.10 5.38
C SER A 63 18.04 24.65 5.87
N THR A 64 17.75 23.35 5.84
CA THR A 64 16.43 22.85 6.27
C THR A 64 16.24 22.92 7.79
N VAL A 65 17.31 22.82 8.58
CA VAL A 65 17.26 22.97 10.05
C VAL A 65 16.74 24.35 10.46
N SER A 66 16.96 25.39 9.64
CA SER A 66 16.43 26.73 9.93
C SER A 66 14.89 26.78 9.97
N GLN A 67 14.22 25.95 9.16
CA GLN A 67 12.76 25.86 9.09
C GLN A 67 12.20 24.75 9.99
N HIS A 68 12.99 23.68 10.18
CA HIS A 68 12.61 22.49 10.94
C HIS A 68 13.75 22.09 11.89
N PRO A 69 13.94 22.78 13.03
CA PRO A 69 15.03 22.49 13.97
C PRO A 69 15.06 21.04 14.46
N GLU A 70 13.90 20.40 14.54
CA GLU A 70 13.69 19.03 15.01
C GLU A 70 14.40 17.96 14.16
N ILE A 71 14.70 18.24 12.89
CA ILE A 71 15.41 17.29 12.02
C ILE A 71 16.87 17.08 12.45
N ARG A 72 17.47 18.05 13.15
CA ARG A 72 18.89 18.01 13.55
C ARG A 72 19.19 16.86 14.51
N ALA A 73 18.20 16.49 15.33
CA ALA A 73 18.27 15.40 16.30
C ALA A 73 17.96 14.03 15.70
N HIS A 74 17.61 13.96 14.41
CA HIS A 74 17.21 12.71 13.78
C HIS A 74 18.39 11.75 13.66
N ARG A 75 18.19 10.48 14.05
CA ARG A 75 19.24 9.43 14.08
C ARG A 75 19.95 9.20 12.75
N HIS A 76 19.28 9.45 11.62
CA HIS A 76 19.81 9.27 10.27
C HIS A 76 20.39 10.55 9.64
N TRP A 77 20.48 11.66 10.39
CA TRP A 77 21.13 12.91 9.94
C TRP A 77 22.48 12.66 9.27
N ASP A 78 23.32 11.98 10.02
CA ASP A 78 24.69 11.65 9.66
C ASP A 78 24.78 10.59 8.53
N THR A 79 23.81 9.68 8.49
CA THR A 79 23.69 8.64 7.46
C THR A 79 23.56 9.28 6.09
N ILE A 80 22.62 10.23 5.96
CA ILE A 80 22.36 10.95 4.71
C ILE A 80 23.60 11.70 4.24
N ILE A 81 24.18 12.53 5.11
CA ILE A 81 25.32 13.38 4.74
C ILE A 81 26.48 12.52 4.25
N ARG A 82 26.89 11.52 5.04
CA ARG A 82 28.08 10.71 4.76
C ARG A 82 27.96 9.81 3.53
N SER A 83 26.79 9.22 3.28
CA SER A 83 26.68 8.11 2.32
C SER A 83 25.72 8.36 1.16
N GLY A 84 24.88 9.39 1.23
CA GLY A 84 23.85 9.65 0.23
C GLY A 84 22.76 8.59 0.19
N VAL A 85 22.51 7.86 1.29
CA VAL A 85 21.40 6.91 1.42
C VAL A 85 20.47 7.33 2.54
N ALA A 86 19.18 6.98 2.43
CA ALA A 86 18.17 7.32 3.43
C ALA A 86 17.17 6.19 3.64
N SER A 87 16.57 6.12 4.83
CA SER A 87 15.37 5.31 5.08
C SER A 87 14.11 6.17 4.96
N HIS A 88 13.06 5.65 4.31
CA HIS A 88 11.80 6.35 4.12
C HIS A 88 10.60 5.46 4.49
N HIS A 89 9.84 5.85 5.50
CA HIS A 89 8.65 5.12 5.92
C HIS A 89 7.70 5.99 6.75
N ALA A 90 6.47 5.52 6.94
CA ALA A 90 5.43 6.25 7.69
C ALA A 90 5.78 6.56 9.17
N GLY A 91 6.76 5.87 9.76
CA GLY A 91 7.24 6.17 11.12
C GLY A 91 8.13 7.40 11.24
N HIS A 92 8.55 8.01 10.13
CA HIS A 92 9.34 9.24 10.15
C HIS A 92 8.43 10.46 10.21
N MET A 93 8.92 11.51 10.87
CA MET A 93 8.22 12.79 10.95
C MET A 93 8.02 13.44 9.56
N PRO A 94 6.95 14.23 9.35
CA PRO A 94 6.67 14.86 8.06
C PRO A 94 7.84 15.66 7.48
N ALA A 95 8.50 16.50 8.30
CA ALA A 95 9.65 17.31 7.88
C ALA A 95 10.81 16.45 7.36
N TRP A 96 11.06 15.30 7.99
CA TRP A 96 12.12 14.38 7.57
C TRP A 96 11.83 13.70 6.23
N LYS A 97 10.57 13.29 6.00
CA LYS A 97 10.15 12.74 4.71
C LYS A 97 10.33 13.77 3.59
N LEU A 98 9.93 15.03 3.82
CA LEU A 98 10.12 16.13 2.87
C LEU A 98 11.60 16.34 2.52
N VAL A 99 12.50 16.26 3.50
CA VAL A 99 13.95 16.34 3.28
C VAL A 99 14.42 15.24 2.33
N ILE A 100 14.00 14.00 2.56
CA ILE A 100 14.39 12.86 1.71
C ILE A 100 13.88 13.04 0.28
N GLU A 101 12.62 13.44 0.12
CA GLU A 101 11.99 13.68 -1.19
C GLU A 101 12.74 14.76 -2.00
N LYS A 102 13.12 15.87 -1.34
CA LYS A 102 13.88 16.96 -1.95
C LYS A 102 15.30 16.54 -2.32
N LEU A 103 16.00 15.84 -1.42
CA LEU A 103 17.37 15.35 -1.68
C LEU A 103 17.41 14.34 -2.84
N MET A 104 16.41 13.47 -2.95
CA MET A 104 16.29 12.53 -4.07
C MET A 104 16.07 13.27 -5.38
N SER A 105 15.14 14.22 -5.40
CA SER A 105 14.81 15.02 -6.58
C SER A 105 16.00 15.86 -7.05
N ALA A 106 16.81 16.37 -6.11
CA ALA A 106 18.06 17.07 -6.37
C ALA A 106 19.23 16.16 -6.81
N GLY A 107 19.05 14.83 -6.86
CA GLY A 107 20.11 13.89 -7.23
C GLY A 107 21.20 13.72 -6.15
N LEU A 108 20.92 14.14 -4.92
CA LEU A 108 21.86 14.08 -3.80
C LEU A 108 21.83 12.73 -3.07
N LEU A 109 20.82 11.90 -3.34
CA LEU A 109 20.74 10.52 -2.86
C LEU A 109 21.03 9.52 -3.97
N ASP A 110 21.76 8.47 -3.61
CA ASP A 110 22.02 7.30 -4.44
C ASP A 110 20.96 6.23 -4.25
N ALA A 111 20.41 6.10 -3.03
CA ALA A 111 19.36 5.14 -2.76
C ALA A 111 18.45 5.54 -1.59
N ILE A 112 17.22 5.05 -1.66
CA ILE A 112 16.24 5.12 -0.57
C ILE A 112 15.76 3.72 -0.22
N PHE A 113 15.81 3.39 1.06
CA PHE A 113 15.23 2.17 1.62
C PHE A 113 13.82 2.49 2.11
N ALA A 114 12.80 1.99 1.40
CA ALA A 114 11.41 2.37 1.63
C ALA A 114 10.52 1.17 1.99
N THR A 115 9.50 1.40 2.82
CA THR A 115 8.44 0.39 2.99
C THR A 115 7.51 0.36 1.78
N THR A 116 6.93 -0.78 1.43
CA THR A 116 5.99 -0.91 0.30
C THR A 116 4.89 0.17 0.28
N THR A 117 4.33 0.50 1.45
CA THR A 117 3.25 1.51 1.58
C THR A 117 3.65 2.92 1.15
N VAL A 118 4.94 3.21 1.02
CA VAL A 118 5.45 4.51 0.55
C VAL A 118 5.18 4.68 -0.93
N ALA A 119 5.14 3.60 -1.72
CA ALA A 119 5.01 3.66 -3.17
C ALA A 119 3.77 4.43 -3.65
N ALA A 120 2.66 4.32 -2.92
CA ALA A 120 1.40 5.00 -3.23
C ALA A 120 1.44 6.52 -2.98
N GLY A 121 2.35 7.01 -2.13
CA GLY A 121 2.24 8.35 -1.53
C GLY A 121 3.45 9.27 -1.71
N VAL A 122 4.43 8.92 -2.55
CA VAL A 122 5.61 9.75 -2.82
C VAL A 122 5.72 10.15 -4.28
N ASP A 123 6.31 11.32 -4.55
CA ASP A 123 6.43 11.88 -5.91
C ASP A 123 7.84 11.83 -6.51
N PHE A 124 8.80 11.15 -5.87
CA PHE A 124 10.15 11.02 -6.44
C PHE A 124 10.32 9.72 -7.25
N PRO A 125 10.61 9.79 -8.57
CA PRO A 125 11.01 8.64 -9.35
C PRO A 125 12.50 8.32 -9.15
N ALA A 126 12.87 7.07 -9.40
CA ALA A 126 14.25 6.59 -9.39
C ALA A 126 14.59 5.89 -10.70
N ARG A 127 15.87 5.74 -11.03
CA ARG A 127 16.25 4.99 -12.24
C ARG A 127 15.86 3.51 -12.10
N THR A 128 16.02 2.98 -10.90
CA THR A 128 15.80 1.57 -10.59
C THR A 128 14.91 1.40 -9.38
N VAL A 129 14.02 0.42 -9.43
CA VAL A 129 13.29 -0.09 -8.27
C VAL A 129 13.78 -1.50 -7.97
N VAL A 130 14.13 -1.74 -6.71
CA VAL A 130 14.54 -3.05 -6.22
C VAL A 130 13.41 -3.62 -5.36
N VAL A 131 12.92 -4.79 -5.76
CA VAL A 131 11.94 -5.57 -5.02
C VAL A 131 12.68 -6.69 -4.29
N THR A 132 12.68 -6.68 -2.95
CA THR A 132 13.39 -7.70 -2.15
C THR A 132 12.48 -8.80 -1.62
N CYS A 133 11.16 -8.59 -1.65
CA CYS A 133 10.17 -9.52 -1.09
C CYS A 133 8.90 -9.53 -1.96
N ALA A 134 8.29 -10.72 -2.09
CA ALA A 134 6.97 -10.88 -2.71
C ALA A 134 5.81 -10.72 -1.69
N ASP A 135 6.15 -10.54 -0.42
CA ASP A 135 5.22 -10.38 0.69
C ASP A 135 5.43 -9.03 1.40
N ARG A 136 4.35 -8.46 1.93
CA ARG A 136 4.34 -7.28 2.79
C ARG A 136 3.91 -7.60 4.21
N ARG A 137 4.33 -6.75 5.16
CA ARG A 137 3.88 -6.81 6.55
C ARG A 137 2.65 -5.92 6.76
N SER A 138 1.57 -6.52 7.25
CA SER A 138 0.32 -5.85 7.62
C SER A 138 0.06 -5.94 9.13
N ALA A 139 -0.98 -5.26 9.62
CA ALA A 139 -1.45 -5.42 11.00
C ALA A 139 -1.90 -6.87 11.30
N SER A 140 -2.45 -7.57 10.31
CA SER A 140 -2.87 -8.98 10.38
C SER A 140 -1.74 -9.98 10.10
N GLY A 141 -0.48 -9.53 10.00
CA GLY A 141 0.68 -10.39 9.72
C GLY A 141 1.18 -10.27 8.28
N TRP A 142 1.89 -11.31 7.80
CA TRP A 142 2.43 -11.35 6.45
C TRP A 142 1.33 -11.64 5.43
N GLN A 143 1.31 -10.86 4.35
CA GLN A 143 0.38 -11.02 3.23
C GLN A 143 1.17 -10.87 1.93
N SER A 144 0.81 -11.63 0.91
CA SER A 144 1.40 -11.46 -0.41
C SER A 144 1.06 -10.09 -0.99
N LEU A 145 1.99 -9.55 -1.77
CA LEU A 145 1.77 -8.30 -2.49
C LEU A 145 0.63 -8.48 -3.50
N THR A 146 -0.20 -7.45 -3.63
CA THR A 146 -1.21 -7.42 -4.69
C THR A 146 -0.61 -6.89 -6.00
N ALA A 147 -1.32 -7.06 -7.12
CA ALA A 147 -0.85 -6.58 -8.42
C ALA A 147 -0.73 -5.05 -8.42
N SER A 148 -1.71 -4.35 -7.85
CA SER A 148 -1.70 -2.89 -7.74
C SER A 148 -0.53 -2.38 -6.89
N GLU A 149 -0.22 -3.05 -5.78
CA GLU A 149 0.90 -2.66 -4.92
C GLU A 149 2.24 -2.79 -5.66
N LEU A 150 2.44 -3.91 -6.37
CA LEU A 150 3.65 -4.11 -7.14
C LEU A 150 3.77 -3.12 -8.30
N GLN A 151 2.67 -2.81 -8.98
CA GLN A 151 2.63 -1.80 -10.04
C GLN A 151 2.93 -0.40 -9.50
N GLN A 152 2.41 -0.03 -8.33
CA GLN A 152 2.73 1.24 -7.68
C GLN A 152 4.22 1.34 -7.31
N MET A 153 4.81 0.24 -6.82
CA MET A 153 6.24 0.18 -6.51
C MET A 153 7.08 0.33 -7.78
N THR A 154 6.82 -0.50 -8.78
CA THR A 154 7.62 -0.58 -10.01
C THR A 154 7.40 0.60 -10.95
N GLY A 155 6.23 1.24 -10.91
CA GLY A 155 5.94 2.48 -11.62
C GLY A 155 6.80 3.68 -11.17
N ARG A 156 7.56 3.55 -10.08
CA ARG A 156 8.58 4.53 -9.67
C ARG A 156 9.92 4.37 -10.41
N ALA A 157 10.09 3.31 -11.19
CA ALA A 157 11.28 3.11 -12.01
C ALA A 157 11.21 3.94 -13.31
N GLY A 158 12.31 4.61 -13.62
CA GLY A 158 12.43 5.52 -14.76
C GLY A 158 12.06 6.95 -14.39
N ARG A 159 12.97 7.88 -14.65
CA ARG A 159 12.78 9.32 -14.42
C ARG A 159 12.46 10.00 -15.74
N ARG A 160 11.28 10.64 -15.84
CA ARG A 160 10.84 11.38 -17.03
C ARG A 160 11.89 12.41 -17.44
N GLY A 161 12.30 12.37 -18.71
CA GLY A 161 13.30 13.28 -19.27
C GLY A 161 14.76 13.00 -18.87
N LYS A 162 15.03 12.01 -18.01
CA LYS A 162 16.41 11.63 -17.62
C LYS A 162 16.77 10.21 -18.03
N ASP A 163 15.84 9.26 -17.91
CA ASP A 163 16.07 7.86 -18.25
C ASP A 163 15.30 7.47 -19.52
N ARG A 164 15.93 6.65 -20.38
CA ARG A 164 15.26 6.05 -21.55
C ARG A 164 14.34 4.90 -21.16
N VAL A 165 14.73 4.14 -20.15
CA VAL A 165 14.00 3.00 -19.59
C VAL A 165 14.17 2.98 -18.07
N GLY A 166 13.15 2.53 -17.36
CA GLY A 166 13.22 2.21 -15.94
C GLY A 166 13.62 0.75 -15.72
N PHE A 167 14.32 0.47 -14.62
CA PHE A 167 14.76 -0.89 -14.28
C PHE A 167 14.04 -1.41 -13.05
N ILE A 168 13.62 -2.68 -13.12
CA ILE A 168 13.08 -3.43 -11.99
C ILE A 168 14.04 -4.56 -11.70
N VAL A 169 14.54 -4.63 -10.47
CA VAL A 169 15.50 -5.64 -10.02
C VAL A 169 14.87 -6.45 -8.90
N ALA A 170 14.74 -7.75 -9.09
CA ALA A 170 14.38 -8.69 -8.02
C ALA A 170 15.67 -9.10 -7.29
N ALA A 171 15.87 -8.61 -6.07
CA ALA A 171 17.04 -8.94 -5.27
C ALA A 171 16.79 -10.20 -4.41
N PRO A 172 17.82 -11.05 -4.15
CA PRO A 172 17.67 -12.21 -3.28
C PRO A 172 17.28 -11.83 -1.84
N GLY A 173 16.43 -12.64 -1.22
CA GLY A 173 16.03 -12.47 0.17
C GLY A 173 15.20 -13.65 0.71
N PRO A 174 15.07 -13.76 2.04
CA PRO A 174 14.44 -14.92 2.70
C PRO A 174 12.95 -15.08 2.36
N HIS A 175 12.28 -14.01 1.95
CA HIS A 175 10.86 -13.96 1.56
C HIS A 175 10.68 -13.64 0.08
N GLN A 176 11.71 -13.88 -0.74
CA GLN A 176 11.65 -13.59 -2.16
C GLN A 176 11.04 -14.76 -2.94
N ASN A 177 10.12 -14.45 -3.85
CA ASN A 177 9.56 -15.39 -4.82
C ASN A 177 9.51 -14.76 -6.21
N PRO A 178 10.55 -14.95 -7.04
CA PRO A 178 10.63 -14.35 -8.38
C PRO A 178 9.48 -14.78 -9.30
N GLN A 179 8.97 -16.01 -9.14
CA GLN A 179 7.82 -16.50 -9.91
C GLN A 179 6.58 -15.67 -9.58
N SER A 180 6.26 -15.50 -8.29
CA SER A 180 5.11 -14.68 -7.87
C SER A 180 5.26 -13.21 -8.30
N ILE A 181 6.47 -12.64 -8.26
CA ILE A 181 6.70 -11.28 -8.79
C ILE A 181 6.37 -11.23 -10.28
N THR A 182 6.80 -12.23 -11.06
CA THR A 182 6.55 -12.28 -12.51
C THR A 182 5.07 -12.43 -12.82
N GLU A 183 4.35 -13.25 -12.05
CA GLU A 183 2.90 -13.42 -12.14
C GLU A 183 2.17 -12.10 -11.84
N LEU A 184 2.52 -11.44 -10.72
CA LEU A 184 1.93 -10.17 -10.32
C LEU A 184 2.21 -9.03 -11.32
N LEU A 185 3.38 -9.01 -11.97
CA LEU A 185 3.70 -8.03 -13.02
C LEU A 185 2.84 -8.20 -14.28
N ARG A 186 2.33 -9.41 -14.54
CA ARG A 186 1.46 -9.71 -15.70
C ARG A 186 -0.02 -9.62 -15.37
N ALA A 187 -0.36 -9.61 -14.08
CA ALA A 187 -1.74 -9.52 -13.63
C ALA A 187 -2.31 -8.11 -13.89
N PRO A 188 -3.62 -8.01 -14.20
CA PRO A 188 -4.29 -6.71 -14.23
C PRO A 188 -4.26 -6.07 -12.83
N PRO A 189 -4.41 -4.73 -12.72
CA PRO A 189 -4.62 -4.07 -11.44
C PRO A 189 -5.80 -4.69 -10.70
N ASP A 190 -5.72 -4.73 -9.38
CA ASP A 190 -6.80 -5.24 -8.52
C ASP A 190 -8.05 -4.36 -8.65
N ASP A 191 -9.23 -4.96 -8.50
CA ASP A 191 -10.50 -4.24 -8.52
C ASP A 191 -10.59 -3.20 -7.40
N LEU A 192 -11.28 -2.10 -7.68
CA LEU A 192 -11.61 -1.13 -6.65
C LEU A 192 -12.67 -1.72 -5.72
N GLU A 193 -12.30 -1.93 -4.46
CA GLU A 193 -13.20 -2.38 -3.42
C GLU A 193 -13.67 -1.21 -2.54
N SER A 194 -14.97 -1.22 -2.19
CA SER A 194 -15.48 -0.27 -1.20
C SER A 194 -14.90 -0.54 0.17
N ARG A 195 -14.32 0.49 0.80
CA ARG A 195 -13.90 0.49 2.21
C ARG A 195 -14.89 1.21 3.12
N PHE A 196 -16.07 1.56 2.61
CA PHE A 196 -17.12 2.18 3.41
C PHE A 196 -17.54 1.26 4.56
N ARG A 197 -17.54 1.80 5.78
CA ARG A 197 -18.01 1.13 6.99
C ARG A 197 -18.96 2.06 7.72
N ALA A 198 -20.20 1.62 7.91
CA ALA A 198 -21.15 2.33 8.75
C ALA A 198 -20.77 2.09 10.22
N THR A 199 -20.10 3.07 10.83
CA THR A 199 -19.81 3.08 12.27
C THR A 199 -20.85 3.91 13.02
N TYR A 200 -21.01 3.70 14.33
CA TYR A 200 -21.91 4.53 15.15
C TYR A 200 -21.57 6.02 15.04
N THR A 201 -20.29 6.38 15.07
CA THR A 201 -19.85 7.78 14.91
C THR A 201 -20.23 8.33 13.53
N SER A 202 -20.02 7.56 12.46
CA SER A 202 -20.45 7.96 11.12
C SER A 202 -21.96 8.18 11.05
N LEU A 203 -22.74 7.28 11.65
CA LEU A 203 -24.21 7.38 11.68
C LEU A 203 -24.66 8.62 12.47
N LEU A 204 -24.12 8.84 13.66
CA LEU A 204 -24.46 9.99 14.50
C LEU A 204 -24.09 11.31 13.82
N ASN A 205 -22.91 11.41 13.21
CA ASN A 205 -22.51 12.60 12.46
C ASN A 205 -23.43 12.88 11.26
N LEU A 206 -23.87 11.82 10.57
CA LEU A 206 -24.82 11.96 9.47
C LEU A 206 -26.21 12.35 9.96
N LEU A 207 -26.66 11.82 11.10
CA LEU A 207 -27.94 12.20 11.70
C LEU A 207 -27.93 13.63 12.20
N ASP A 208 -26.84 14.08 12.80
CA ASP A 208 -26.65 15.46 13.23
C ASP A 208 -26.67 16.42 12.04
N ALA A 209 -25.97 16.08 10.95
CA ALA A 209 -25.90 16.92 9.74
C ALA A 209 -27.21 16.95 8.92
N PHE A 210 -27.94 15.83 8.84
CA PHE A 210 -29.08 15.65 7.93
C PHE A 210 -30.44 15.50 8.65
N GLY A 211 -30.46 15.42 9.97
CA GLY A 211 -31.66 15.47 10.81
C GLY A 211 -32.67 14.33 10.66
N SER A 212 -32.46 13.38 9.74
CA SER A 212 -33.41 12.30 9.49
C SER A 212 -32.76 11.00 8.99
N PHE A 213 -33.24 9.87 9.50
CA PHE A 213 -32.79 8.55 9.06
C PHE A 213 -33.02 8.29 7.57
N ALA A 214 -34.09 8.85 6.99
CA ALA A 214 -34.39 8.68 5.56
C ALA A 214 -33.30 9.29 4.66
N GLN A 215 -32.76 10.45 5.04
CA GLN A 215 -31.67 11.08 4.29
C GLN A 215 -30.35 10.33 4.47
N VAL A 216 -30.04 9.92 5.72
CA VAL A 216 -28.84 9.11 5.99
C VAL A 216 -28.87 7.79 5.21
N ARG A 217 -30.03 7.13 5.13
CA ARG A 217 -30.21 5.93 4.31
C ARG A 217 -29.91 6.20 2.84
N ARG A 218 -30.42 7.31 2.29
CA ARG A 218 -30.18 7.71 0.89
C ARG A 218 -28.69 7.90 0.60
N ILE A 219 -27.94 8.48 1.53
CA ILE A 219 -26.48 8.64 1.42
C ILE A 219 -25.78 7.27 1.43
N ALA A 220 -26.21 6.37 2.31
CA ALA A 220 -25.68 5.01 2.36
C ALA A 220 -25.99 4.23 1.07
N GLU A 221 -27.18 4.42 0.48
CA GLU A 221 -27.60 3.83 -0.80
C GLU A 221 -26.79 4.38 -1.99
N GLN A 222 -26.28 5.61 -1.91
CA GLN A 222 -25.37 6.18 -2.91
C GLN A 222 -23.91 5.74 -2.76
N SER A 223 -23.58 5.01 -1.68
CA SER A 223 -22.21 4.56 -1.44
C SER A 223 -21.78 3.52 -2.49
N PHE A 224 -20.47 3.50 -2.77
CA PHE A 224 -19.88 2.47 -3.63
C PHE A 224 -20.08 1.05 -3.07
N ALA A 225 -20.19 0.90 -1.74
CA ALA A 225 -20.54 -0.37 -1.12
C ALA A 225 -21.93 -0.85 -1.55
N HIS A 226 -22.93 0.04 -1.49
CA HIS A 226 -24.28 -0.31 -1.91
C HIS A 226 -24.34 -0.64 -3.39
N ARG A 227 -23.67 0.17 -4.24
CA ARG A 227 -23.62 -0.07 -5.69
C ARG A 227 -23.05 -1.45 -6.04
N ASN A 228 -21.99 -1.90 -5.37
CA ASN A 228 -21.42 -3.23 -5.59
C ASN A 228 -22.34 -4.36 -5.09
N LEU A 229 -23.21 -4.08 -4.12
CA LEU A 229 -24.20 -5.04 -3.61
C LEU A 229 -25.49 -5.08 -4.43
N LEU A 230 -25.81 -4.04 -5.21
CA LEU A 230 -27.05 -3.96 -5.99
C LEU A 230 -27.35 -5.20 -6.84
N PRO A 231 -26.41 -5.76 -7.64
CA PRO A 231 -26.69 -6.95 -8.43
C PRO A 231 -27.09 -8.13 -7.56
N ARG A 232 -26.38 -8.33 -6.44
CA ARG A 232 -26.68 -9.40 -5.48
C ARG A 232 -28.00 -9.17 -4.76
N ILE A 233 -28.33 -7.92 -4.43
CA ILE A 233 -29.61 -7.56 -3.84
C ILE A 233 -30.75 -7.87 -4.81
N HIS A 234 -30.62 -7.49 -6.08
CA HIS A 234 -31.63 -7.78 -7.10
C HIS A 234 -31.81 -9.29 -7.30
N GLU A 235 -30.72 -10.05 -7.39
CA GLU A 235 -30.77 -11.52 -7.49
C GLU A 235 -31.52 -12.14 -6.30
N LEU A 236 -31.19 -11.71 -5.07
CA LEU A 236 -31.86 -12.19 -3.85
C LEU A 236 -33.33 -11.74 -3.80
N GLN A 237 -33.67 -10.57 -4.32
CA GLN A 237 -35.06 -10.09 -4.43
C GLN A 237 -35.86 -10.92 -5.43
N SER A 238 -35.31 -11.21 -6.61
CA SER A 238 -35.95 -12.09 -7.60
C SER A 238 -36.19 -13.48 -7.02
N LEU A 239 -35.19 -14.07 -6.35
CA LEU A 239 -35.32 -15.37 -5.68
C LEU A 239 -36.37 -15.33 -4.56
N ARG A 240 -36.44 -14.22 -3.81
CA ARG A 240 -37.46 -14.02 -2.78
C ARG A 240 -38.86 -14.02 -3.39
N ASP A 241 -39.05 -13.31 -4.50
CA ASP A 241 -40.35 -13.13 -5.16
C ASP A 241 -40.82 -14.42 -5.83
N GLU A 242 -39.91 -15.18 -6.45
CA GLU A 242 -40.18 -16.53 -6.96
C GLU A 242 -40.62 -17.48 -5.84
N ASN A 243 -39.90 -17.48 -4.71
CA ASN A 243 -40.27 -18.28 -3.55
C ASN A 243 -41.62 -17.85 -2.94
N GLU A 244 -41.92 -16.56 -2.90
CA GLU A 244 -43.24 -16.08 -2.45
C GLU A 244 -44.36 -16.59 -3.36
N LYS A 245 -44.12 -16.60 -4.68
CA LYS A 245 -45.06 -17.14 -5.66
C LYS A 245 -45.29 -18.65 -5.45
N HIS A 246 -44.22 -19.43 -5.31
CA HIS A 246 -44.32 -20.87 -5.04
C HIS A 246 -45.06 -21.17 -3.73
N ILE A 247 -44.81 -20.40 -2.66
CA ILE A 247 -45.54 -20.57 -1.38
C ILE A 247 -47.02 -20.26 -1.58
N SER A 248 -47.36 -19.18 -2.30
CA SER A 248 -48.75 -18.84 -2.59
C SER A 248 -49.46 -19.95 -3.38
N GLU A 249 -48.84 -20.47 -4.42
CA GLU A 249 -49.38 -21.57 -5.23
C GLU A 249 -49.58 -22.85 -4.42
N ALA A 250 -48.64 -23.16 -3.51
CA ALA A 250 -48.74 -24.32 -2.62
C ALA A 250 -49.87 -24.17 -1.59
N LEU A 251 -50.06 -22.96 -1.04
CA LEU A 251 -51.15 -22.66 -0.11
C LEU A 251 -52.52 -22.75 -0.79
N GLU A 252 -52.62 -22.27 -2.03
CA GLU A 252 -53.82 -22.38 -2.85
C GLU A 252 -54.15 -23.85 -3.17
N HIS A 253 -53.17 -24.65 -3.60
CA HIS A 253 -53.35 -26.08 -3.82
C HIS A 253 -53.81 -26.83 -2.57
N ALA A 254 -53.23 -26.49 -1.41
CA ALA A 254 -53.60 -27.08 -0.13
C ALA A 254 -54.90 -26.51 0.48
N ARG A 255 -55.53 -25.51 -0.16
CA ARG A 255 -56.71 -24.78 0.32
C ARG A 255 -56.53 -24.13 1.70
N ILE A 256 -55.32 -23.73 2.03
CA ILE A 256 -54.97 -23.10 3.32
C ILE A 256 -55.05 -21.58 3.16
N LYS A 257 -56.00 -20.94 3.87
CA LYS A 257 -56.17 -19.47 3.88
C LYS A 257 -55.28 -18.81 4.93
N VAL A 258 -53.98 -18.80 4.66
CA VAL A 258 -52.98 -18.12 5.51
C VAL A 258 -52.16 -17.19 4.63
N PRO A 259 -51.89 -15.94 5.03
CA PRO A 259 -51.04 -15.06 4.25
C PRO A 259 -49.60 -15.60 4.19
N VAL A 260 -48.93 -15.43 3.05
CA VAL A 260 -47.52 -15.85 2.81
C VAL A 260 -46.58 -15.30 3.90
N SER A 261 -46.86 -14.10 4.42
CA SER A 261 -46.12 -13.48 5.52
C SER A 261 -46.17 -14.29 6.83
N ALA A 262 -47.30 -14.92 7.14
CA ALA A 262 -47.45 -15.75 8.34
C ALA A 262 -46.74 -17.10 8.20
N VAL A 263 -46.74 -17.70 7.00
CA VAL A 263 -45.98 -18.93 6.70
C VAL A 263 -44.47 -18.70 6.85
N ARG A 264 -43.96 -17.57 6.35
CA ARG A 264 -42.57 -17.17 6.56
C ARG A 264 -42.25 -16.89 8.03
N GLY A 265 -43.20 -16.32 8.77
CA GLY A 265 -43.05 -16.12 10.21
C GLY A 265 -42.88 -17.44 10.96
N LEU A 266 -43.69 -18.45 10.61
CA LEU A 266 -43.61 -19.81 11.13
C LEU A 266 -42.29 -20.50 10.77
N GLU A 267 -41.84 -20.38 9.52
CA GLU A 267 -40.56 -20.92 9.07
C GLU A 267 -39.38 -20.33 9.85
N ARG A 268 -39.35 -19.00 10.06
CA ARG A 268 -38.29 -18.35 10.86
C ARG A 268 -38.29 -18.83 12.31
N LEU A 269 -39.47 -19.02 12.90
CA LEU A 269 -39.60 -19.56 14.26
C LEU A 269 -39.15 -21.03 14.33
N ALA A 270 -39.41 -21.81 13.29
CA ALA A 270 -38.98 -23.21 13.21
C ALA A 270 -37.47 -23.35 12.94
N SER A 271 -36.88 -22.44 12.16
CA SER A 271 -35.46 -22.41 11.78
C SER A 271 -34.53 -21.87 12.88
N ALA A 272 -35.10 -21.24 13.92
CA ALA A 272 -34.36 -20.66 15.05
C ALA A 272 -34.14 -21.67 16.21
N ARG A 273 -34.46 -22.95 16.00
CA ARG A 273 -34.11 -24.07 16.88
C ARG A 273 -32.89 -24.81 16.33
#